data_AF-A0A4Y7TDB8-F1
#
_entry.id   AF-A0A4Y7TDB8-F1
#
_cell.length_a   1.000
_cell.length_b   1.000
_cell.length_c   1.000
_cell.angle_alpha   90.00
_cell.angle_beta   90.00
_cell.angle_gamma   90.00
#
_symmetry.space_group_name_H-M   'P 1'
#
loop_
_entity.id
_entity.type
_entity.pdbx_description
1 polymer ?
#
loop_
_entity_poly.entity_id
_entity_poly.type
_entity_poly.pdbx_seq_one_letter_code
_entity_poly.pdbx_strand_id
1 'polypeptide(L)'
;MSMVDNLIFLTGLSDVAMAVLMTFAPTLLYESSFSHWINRTTGYIIAKPHEEPVFSHGLASVVAVIGIGHIVASRAGAGARVTIFAMNAAAALLTVISLALHREDGVACTMTFTMGVVETILTCALYYLGAAQGASTVVKKKEN
;
A
#
# COMPACT_ATOMS: atom_id res chain seq x y z
N MET A 1 18.03 -10.18 8.39
CA MET A 1 17.03 -9.18 8.00
C MET A 1 16.02 -9.08 9.14
N SER A 2 15.71 -7.87 9.65
CA SER A 2 14.80 -7.76 10.80
C SER A 2 13.35 -8.03 10.39
N MET A 3 12.46 -8.24 11.38
CA MET A 3 11.03 -8.42 11.11
C MET A 3 10.42 -7.27 10.31
N VAL A 4 10.84 -6.03 10.60
CA VAL A 4 10.41 -4.82 9.87
C VAL A 4 10.90 -4.85 8.43
N ASP A 5 12.17 -5.21 8.22
CA ASP A 5 12.73 -5.25 6.88
C ASP A 5 12.07 -6.35 6.04
N ASN A 6 11.77 -7.52 6.64
CA ASN A 6 11.02 -8.60 5.98
C ASN A 6 9.60 -8.14 5.60
N LEU A 7 8.91 -7.42 6.49
CA LEU A 7 7.59 -6.88 6.21
C LEU A 7 7.64 -5.94 5.00
N ILE A 8 8.55 -4.96 5.01
CA ILE A 8 8.74 -4.01 3.91
C ILE A 8 9.06 -4.76 2.61
N PHE A 9 9.93 -5.78 2.66
CA PHE A 9 10.27 -6.58 1.48
C PHE A 9 9.08 -7.34 0.90
N LEU A 10 8.29 -8.00 1.74
CA LEU A 10 7.11 -8.77 1.32
C LEU A 10 6.01 -7.86 0.78
N THR A 11 5.80 -6.69 1.38
CA THR A 11 4.92 -5.66 0.81
C THR A 11 5.40 -5.25 -0.57
N GLY A 12 6.69 -4.91 -0.72
CA GLY A 12 7.23 -4.51 -2.01
C GLY A 12 7.09 -5.58 -3.10
N LEU A 13 7.27 -6.86 -2.75
CA LEU A 13 7.05 -7.97 -3.68
C LEU A 13 5.56 -8.09 -4.07
N SER A 14 4.66 -7.87 -3.12
CA SER A 14 3.21 -7.89 -3.36
C SER A 14 2.78 -6.74 -4.27
N ASP A 15 3.31 -5.54 -4.06
CA ASP A 15 3.05 -4.37 -4.91
C ASP A 15 3.51 -4.63 -6.35
N VAL A 16 4.72 -5.16 -6.55
CA VAL A 16 5.22 -5.51 -7.88
C VAL A 16 4.33 -6.58 -8.54
N ALA A 17 3.92 -7.61 -7.81
CA ALA A 17 3.01 -8.64 -8.33
C ALA A 17 1.65 -8.04 -8.73
N MET A 18 1.10 -7.14 -7.91
CA MET A 18 -0.13 -6.43 -8.20
C MET A 18 0.01 -5.56 -9.45
N ALA A 19 1.11 -4.83 -9.60
CA ALA A 19 1.36 -4.02 -10.80
C ALA A 19 1.43 -4.86 -12.08
N VAL A 20 2.07 -6.04 -12.02
CA VAL A 20 2.09 -7.00 -13.14
C VAL A 20 0.67 -7.46 -13.47
N LEU A 21 -0.12 -7.83 -12.46
CA LEU A 21 -1.52 -8.24 -12.65
C LEU A 21 -2.37 -7.10 -13.23
N MET A 22 -2.22 -5.86 -12.75
CA MET A 22 -2.92 -4.70 -13.29
C MET A 22 -2.54 -4.41 -14.75
N THR A 23 -1.30 -4.71 -15.15
CA THR A 23 -0.81 -4.48 -16.51
C THR A 23 -1.30 -5.55 -17.48
N PHE A 24 -1.21 -6.83 -17.10
CA PHE A 24 -1.42 -7.94 -18.04
C PHE A 24 -2.77 -8.64 -17.87
N ALA A 25 -3.38 -8.58 -16.70
CA ALA A 25 -4.62 -9.28 -16.38
C ALA A 25 -5.49 -8.48 -15.38
N PRO A 26 -5.84 -7.21 -15.68
CA PRO A 26 -6.53 -6.36 -14.72
C PRO A 26 -7.90 -6.91 -14.32
N THR A 27 -8.59 -7.64 -15.20
CA THR A 27 -9.89 -8.28 -14.89
C THR A 27 -9.82 -9.16 -13.64
N LEU A 28 -8.69 -9.83 -13.37
CA LEU A 28 -8.50 -10.64 -12.17
C LEU A 28 -8.56 -9.83 -10.87
N LEU A 29 -8.27 -8.54 -10.92
CA LEU A 29 -8.27 -7.65 -9.77
C LEU A 29 -9.57 -6.85 -9.68
N TYR A 30 -9.93 -6.16 -10.77
CA TYR A 30 -11.07 -5.26 -10.80
C TYR A 30 -12.41 -6.01 -10.72
N GLU A 31 -12.53 -7.18 -11.35
CA GLU A 31 -13.76 -8.01 -11.32
C GLU A 31 -13.69 -9.14 -10.28
N SER A 32 -12.72 -9.08 -9.37
CA SER A 32 -12.58 -10.08 -8.30
C SER A 32 -13.78 -10.06 -7.34
N SER A 33 -14.07 -11.20 -6.72
CA SER A 33 -15.07 -11.28 -5.64
C SER A 33 -14.77 -10.31 -4.50
N PHE A 34 -13.50 -10.01 -4.26
CA PHE A 34 -13.06 -9.02 -3.28
C PHE A 34 -13.46 -7.59 -3.68
N SER A 35 -13.20 -7.20 -4.93
CA SER A 35 -13.63 -5.90 -5.46
C SER A 35 -15.15 -5.72 -5.44
N HIS A 36 -15.90 -6.78 -5.77
CA HIS A 36 -17.36 -6.77 -5.63
C HIS A 36 -17.83 -6.68 -4.17
N TRP A 37 -17.13 -7.33 -3.25
CA TRP A 37 -17.44 -7.22 -1.82
C TRP A 37 -17.17 -5.79 -1.28
N ILE A 38 -16.06 -5.17 -1.67
CA ILE A 38 -15.77 -3.76 -1.33
C ILE A 38 -16.83 -2.85 -1.93
N ASN A 39 -17.18 -3.01 -3.21
CA ASN A 39 -18.22 -2.21 -3.86
C ASN A 39 -19.56 -2.30 -3.11
N ARG A 40 -19.98 -3.51 -2.71
CA ARG A 40 -21.23 -3.70 -1.95
C ARG A 40 -21.21 -3.05 -0.57
N THR A 41 -20.05 -3.00 0.09
CA THR A 41 -19.93 -2.50 1.47
C THR A 41 -19.71 -1.00 1.55
N THR A 42 -18.92 -0.45 0.63
CA THR A 42 -18.54 0.97 0.62
C THR A 42 -19.35 1.81 -0.36
N GLY A 43 -19.94 1.17 -1.37
CA GLY A 43 -20.60 1.84 -2.50
C GLY A 43 -19.63 2.44 -3.52
N TYR A 44 -18.31 2.26 -3.37
CA TYR A 44 -17.33 2.76 -4.34
C TYR A 44 -17.42 2.01 -5.65
N ILE A 45 -17.33 2.73 -6.77
CA ILE A 45 -17.44 2.12 -8.09
C ILE A 45 -16.31 1.14 -8.37
N ILE A 46 -16.62 0.07 -9.09
CA ILE A 46 -15.60 -0.81 -9.66
C ILE A 46 -15.14 -0.16 -10.95
N ALA A 47 -13.89 0.29 -10.98
CA ALA A 47 -13.29 0.81 -12.20
C ALA A 47 -13.23 -0.31 -13.25
N LYS A 48 -13.54 0.03 -14.50
CA LYS A 48 -13.55 -0.94 -15.59
C LYS A 48 -12.25 -0.80 -16.40
N PRO A 49 -11.33 -1.76 -16.32
CA PRO A 49 -9.99 -1.58 -16.88
C PRO A 49 -9.97 -1.44 -18.41
N HIS A 50 -10.99 -1.95 -19.10
CA HIS A 50 -11.13 -1.82 -20.55
C HIS A 50 -11.70 -0.46 -21.00
N GLU A 51 -12.48 0.20 -20.15
CA GLU A 51 -13.03 1.55 -20.43
C GLU A 51 -12.01 2.63 -20.06
N GLU A 52 -11.12 2.37 -19.10
CA GLU A 52 -10.11 3.30 -18.60
C GLU A 52 -8.69 2.68 -18.57
N PRO A 53 -8.11 2.31 -19.73
CA PRO A 53 -6.81 1.64 -19.79
C PRO A 53 -5.66 2.53 -19.32
N VAL A 54 -5.74 3.85 -19.56
CA VAL A 54 -4.72 4.82 -19.13
C VAL A 54 -4.66 4.90 -17.60
N PHE A 55 -5.82 4.91 -16.94
CA PHE A 55 -5.89 4.91 -15.48
C PHE A 55 -5.30 3.63 -14.89
N SER A 56 -5.66 2.47 -15.46
CA SER A 56 -5.17 1.16 -14.99
C SER A 56 -3.66 1.00 -15.14
N HIS A 57 -3.10 1.36 -16.31
CA HIS A 57 -1.65 1.34 -16.52
C HIS A 57 -0.90 2.40 -15.70
N GLY A 58 -1.50 3.59 -15.53
CA GLY A 58 -0.95 4.63 -14.66
C GLY A 58 -0.83 4.16 -13.22
N LEU A 59 -1.90 3.59 -12.66
CA LEU A 59 -1.85 2.98 -11.32
C LEU A 59 -0.84 1.84 -11.23
N ALA A 60 -0.82 0.94 -12.21
CA ALA A 60 0.16 -0.16 -12.25
C ALA A 60 1.61 0.37 -12.18
N SER A 61 1.90 1.45 -12.91
CA SER A 61 3.24 2.06 -12.91
C SER A 61 3.62 2.63 -11.54
N VAL A 62 2.68 3.32 -10.87
CA VAL A 62 2.91 3.90 -9.54
C VAL A 62 3.10 2.79 -8.50
N VAL A 63 2.24 1.77 -8.51
CA VAL A 63 2.33 0.62 -7.60
C VAL A 63 3.65 -0.14 -7.81
N ALA A 64 4.10 -0.31 -9.06
CA ALA A 64 5.40 -0.93 -9.34
C ALA A 64 6.56 -0.12 -8.76
N VAL A 65 6.55 1.21 -8.92
CA VAL A 65 7.60 2.10 -8.41
C VAL A 65 7.65 2.06 -6.88
N ILE A 66 6.49 2.13 -6.22
CA ILE A 66 6.38 1.99 -4.75
C ILE A 66 6.93 0.63 -4.31
N GLY A 67 6.53 -0.44 -4.97
CA GLY A 67 6.96 -1.80 -4.65
C GLY A 67 8.48 -2.01 -4.79
N ILE A 68 9.07 -1.51 -5.87
CA ILE A 68 10.53 -1.53 -6.05
C ILE A 68 11.20 -0.69 -4.96
N GLY A 69 10.64 0.48 -4.63
CA GLY A 69 11.11 1.33 -3.54
C GLY A 69 11.13 0.60 -2.19
N HIS A 70 10.06 -0.14 -1.86
CA HIS A 70 9.98 -1.00 -0.69
C HIS A 70 11.07 -2.09 -0.70
N ILE A 71 11.25 -2.80 -1.81
CA ILE A 71 12.28 -3.84 -1.93
C ILE A 71 13.69 -3.26 -1.69
N VAL A 72 13.99 -2.11 -2.29
CA VAL A 72 15.29 -1.44 -2.11
C VAL A 72 15.46 -0.95 -0.67
N ALA A 73 14.43 -0.31 -0.09
CA ALA A 73 14.45 0.19 1.27
C ALA A 73 14.66 -0.92 2.31
N SER A 74 14.07 -2.10 2.08
CA SER A 74 14.24 -3.27 2.96
C SER A 74 15.71 -3.70 3.10
N ARG A 75 16.53 -3.45 2.08
CA ARG A 75 17.97 -3.75 2.05
C ARG A 75 18.83 -2.64 2.63
N ALA A 76 18.34 -1.39 2.57
CA ALA A 76 19.02 -0.23 3.15
C ALA A 76 18.99 -0.20 4.69
N GLY A 77 18.11 -1.00 5.31
CA GLY A 77 18.04 -1.17 6.76
C GLY A 77 17.36 0.00 7.48
N ALA A 78 17.74 0.22 8.74
CA ALA A 78 17.00 1.10 9.66
C ALA A 78 16.84 2.56 9.17
N GLY A 79 17.80 3.08 8.40
CA GLY A 79 17.77 4.45 7.89
C GLY A 79 16.61 4.72 6.92
N ALA A 80 16.13 3.71 6.19
CA ALA A 80 15.04 3.88 5.22
C ALA A 80 13.64 3.76 5.83
N ARG A 81 13.52 3.23 7.06
CA ARG A 81 12.22 2.90 7.68
C ARG A 81 11.35 4.12 7.94
N VAL A 82 11.96 5.23 8.38
CA VAL A 82 11.24 6.49 8.62
C VAL A 82 10.68 7.05 7.32
N THR A 83 11.45 6.96 6.22
CA THR A 83 11.00 7.38 4.90
C THR A 83 9.83 6.53 4.41
N ILE A 84 9.91 5.20 4.53
CA ILE A 84 8.82 4.30 4.15
C ILE A 84 7.56 4.59 4.98
N PHE A 85 7.71 4.74 6.30
CA PHE A 85 6.61 5.11 7.17
C PHE A 85 5.94 6.43 6.74
N ALA A 86 6.72 7.47 6.49
CA ALA A 86 6.20 8.79 6.09
C ALA A 86 5.51 8.73 4.72
N MET A 87 6.09 8.00 3.76
CA MET A 87 5.52 7.80 2.43
C MET A 87 4.15 7.12 2.50
N ASN A 88 4.04 6.03 3.27
CA ASN A 88 2.81 5.25 3.38
C ASN A 88 1.74 6.01 4.17
N ALA A 89 2.13 6.77 5.21
CA ALA A 89 1.23 7.65 5.93
C ALA A 89 0.66 8.76 5.03
N ALA A 90 1.50 9.36 4.18
CA ALA A 90 1.07 10.37 3.22
C ALA A 90 0.14 9.76 2.15
N ALA A 91 0.47 8.58 1.62
CA ALA A 91 -0.37 7.86 0.67
C ALA A 91 -1.74 7.51 1.27
N ALA A 92 -1.77 6.99 2.50
CA ALA A 92 -3.02 6.70 3.22
C ALA A 92 -3.87 7.95 3.40
N LEU A 93 -3.27 9.06 3.86
CA LEU A 93 -3.98 10.33 4.05
C LEU A 93 -4.54 10.89 2.74
N LEU A 94 -3.73 10.91 1.68
CA LEU A 94 -4.16 11.36 0.36
C LEU A 94 -5.27 10.48 -0.21
N THR A 95 -5.22 9.17 0.06
CA THR A 95 -6.30 8.27 -0.34
C THR A 95 -7.60 8.63 0.36
N VAL A 96 -7.57 8.82 1.68
CA VAL A 96 -8.77 9.22 2.45
C VAL A 96 -9.34 10.55 1.93
N ILE A 97 -8.48 11.54 1.68
CA ILE A 97 -8.90 12.83 1.12
C ILE A 97 -9.52 12.62 -0.27
N SER A 98 -8.89 11.82 -1.13
CA SER A 98 -9.38 11.56 -2.49
C SER A 98 -10.75 10.88 -2.47
N LEU A 99 -10.94 9.90 -1.59
CA LEU A 99 -12.21 9.20 -1.39
C LEU A 99 -13.31 10.09 -0.82
N ALA A 100 -12.94 11.08 0.00
CA ALA A 100 -13.88 12.03 0.59
C ALA A 100 -14.31 13.11 -0.43
N LEU A 101 -13.39 13.59 -1.26
CA LEU A 101 -13.64 14.67 -2.21
C LEU A 101 -14.27 14.22 -3.53
N HIS A 102 -13.89 13.05 -4.06
CA HIS A 102 -14.27 12.64 -5.42
C HIS A 102 -15.16 11.39 -5.43
N ARG A 103 -16.07 11.29 -4.44
CA ARG A 103 -16.94 10.13 -4.28
C ARG A 103 -17.81 9.83 -5.52
N GLU A 104 -18.15 10.86 -6.29
CA GLU A 104 -19.06 10.77 -7.43
C GLU A 104 -18.35 10.81 -8.80
N ASP A 105 -17.08 11.25 -8.86
CA ASP A 105 -16.35 11.50 -10.11
C ASP A 105 -15.64 10.27 -10.68
N GLY A 106 -15.90 9.08 -10.13
CA GLY A 106 -15.27 7.82 -10.53
C GLY A 106 -13.80 7.65 -10.11
N VAL A 107 -13.13 8.73 -9.67
CA VAL A 107 -11.77 8.70 -9.10
C VAL A 107 -11.74 7.93 -7.77
N ALA A 108 -12.80 8.03 -6.96
CA ALA A 108 -13.01 7.22 -5.76
C ALA A 108 -13.55 5.82 -6.12
N CYS A 109 -12.65 4.95 -6.59
CA CYS A 109 -12.97 3.57 -6.93
C CYS A 109 -12.49 2.56 -5.87
N THR A 110 -12.96 1.31 -5.99
CA THR A 110 -12.58 0.20 -5.10
C THR A 110 -11.07 -0.01 -5.02
N MET A 111 -10.33 0.26 -6.10
CA MET A 111 -8.87 0.13 -6.13
C MET A 111 -8.18 1.22 -5.30
N THR A 112 -8.62 2.47 -5.43
CA THR A 112 -8.13 3.59 -4.60
C THR A 112 -8.37 3.29 -3.12
N PHE A 113 -9.57 2.82 -2.76
CA PHE A 113 -9.87 2.40 -1.39
C PHE A 113 -8.95 1.28 -0.89
N THR A 114 -8.77 0.23 -1.70
CA THR A 114 -7.92 -0.91 -1.34
C THR A 114 -6.48 -0.48 -1.12
N MET A 115 -5.94 0.38 -1.99
CA MET A 115 -4.59 0.94 -1.85
C MET A 115 -4.44 1.68 -0.52
N GLY A 116 -5.36 2.59 -0.18
CA GLY A 116 -5.29 3.32 1.09
C GLY A 116 -5.38 2.43 2.32
N VAL A 117 -6.19 1.36 2.27
CA VAL A 117 -6.27 0.38 3.36
C VAL A 117 -4.93 -0.35 3.53
N VAL A 118 -4.31 -0.81 2.44
CA VAL A 118 -3.00 -1.49 2.49
C VAL A 118 -1.94 -0.55 3.08
N GLU A 119 -1.89 0.69 2.62
CA GLU A 119 -0.92 1.67 3.12
C GLU A 119 -1.15 2.03 4.59
N THR A 120 -2.41 2.11 5.01
CA THR A 120 -2.77 2.33 6.43
C THR A 120 -2.32 1.16 7.30
N ILE A 121 -2.60 -0.08 6.87
CA ILE A 121 -2.19 -1.29 7.59
C ILE A 121 -0.67 -1.34 7.72
N LEU A 122 0.05 -1.06 6.63
CA LEU A 122 1.52 -1.05 6.64
C LEU A 122 2.06 0.05 7.55
N THR A 123 1.49 1.26 7.50
CA THR A 123 1.85 2.38 8.38
C THR A 123 1.66 2.01 9.84
N CYS A 124 0.51 1.44 10.21
CA CYS A 124 0.23 0.96 11.56
C CYS A 124 1.21 -0.15 11.97
N ALA A 125 1.47 -1.13 11.10
CA ALA A 125 2.40 -2.22 11.40
C ALA A 125 3.82 -1.70 11.64
N LEU A 126 4.29 -0.76 10.84
CA LEU A 126 5.59 -0.11 11.01
C LEU A 126 5.64 0.69 12.32
N TYR A 127 4.58 1.39 12.69
CA TYR A 127 4.48 2.11 13.96
C TYR A 127 4.61 1.16 15.15
N TYR A 128 3.82 0.08 15.19
CA TYR A 128 3.85 -0.89 16.29
C TYR A 128 5.18 -1.64 16.37
N LEU A 129 5.72 -2.08 15.24
CA LEU A 129 7.00 -2.78 15.22
C LEU A 129 8.18 -1.84 15.55
N GLY A 130 8.11 -0.57 15.14
CA GLY A 130 9.08 0.46 15.52
C GLY A 130 9.03 0.78 17.01
N ALA A 131 7.84 0.91 17.60
CA ALA A 131 7.65 1.11 19.03
C ALA A 131 8.20 -0.08 19.86
N ALA A 132 7.96 -1.31 19.40
CA ALA A 132 8.47 -2.52 20.04
C ALA A 132 10.02 -2.62 20.02
N GLN A 133 10.65 -2.13 18.94
CA GLN A 133 12.12 -2.06 18.84
C GLN A 133 12.72 -1.00 19.76
N GLY A 134 12.04 0.16 19.93
CA GLY A 134 12.43 1.19 20.89
C GLY A 134 12.40 0.68 22.34
N ALA A 135 11.37 -0.08 22.72
CA ALA A 135 11.28 -0.68 24.06
C ALA A 135 12.42 -1.68 24.34
N SER A 136 12.75 -2.55 23.38
CA SER A 136 13.81 -3.56 23.53
C SER A 136 15.22 -2.96 23.64
N THR A 137 15.46 -1.82 22.99
CA THR A 137 16.76 -1.12 23.05
C THR A 137 16.95 -0.35 24.35
N VAL A 138 15.87 0.21 24.92
CA VAL A 138 15.90 0.86 26.24
C VAL A 138 16.16 -0.15 27.36
N VAL A 139 15.57 -1.34 27.30
CA VAL A 139 15.81 -2.42 28.28
C VAL A 139 17.27 -2.86 28.27
N LYS A 140 17.84 -3.15 27.09
CA LYS A 140 19.27 -3.50 26.96
C LYS A 140 20.23 -2.41 27.45
N LYS A 141 19.84 -1.14 27.38
CA LYS A 141 20.67 -0.02 27.86
C LYS A 141 20.59 0.18 29.38
N LYS A 142 19.60 -0.41 30.06
CA LYS A 142 19.49 -0.40 31.52
C LYS A 142 20.22 -1.56 32.21
N GLU A 143 20.59 -2.61 31.46
CA GLU A 143 21.30 -3.79 31.98
C GLU A 143 22.83 -3.70 31.86
N ASN A 144 23.36 -2.62 31.27
CA ASN A 144 24.78 -2.28 31.24
C ASN A 144 25.04 -1.02 32.07
#